data_AF-K6DET3-F1
#
_entry.id   AF-K6DET3-F1
#
_cell.length_a   1.000
_cell.length_b   1.000
_cell.length_c   1.000
_cell.angle_alpha   90.00
_cell.angle_beta   90.00
_cell.angle_gamma   90.00
#
_symmetry.space_group_name_H-M   'P 1'
#
loop_
_entity.id
_entity.type
_entity.pdbx_description
1 polymer ?
#
loop_
_entity_poly.entity_id
_entity_poly.type
_entity_poly.pdbx_seq_one_letter_code
_entity_poly.pdbx_strand_id
1 'polypeptide(L)' 'MIIIILCFIIIFFYEWGYLKERNRKKRTYWIVFCIMGLSFSYCIATVVFKQMPSPNDLILFLFKPLQQKILG' A
#
# COMPACT_ATOMS: atom_id res chain seq x y z
N MET A 1 -11.69 3.03 -0.64
CA MET A 1 -10.83 3.98 0.12
C MET A 1 -11.38 4.27 1.51
N ILE A 2 -12.68 4.58 1.66
CA ILE A 2 -13.32 4.83 2.97
C ILE A 2 -13.10 3.70 3.99
N ILE A 3 -13.24 2.44 3.60
CA ILE A 3 -13.02 1.28 4.49
C ILE A 3 -11.56 1.24 4.98
N ILE A 4 -10.59 1.47 4.09
CA ILE A 4 -9.16 1.48 4.44
C ILE A 4 -8.88 2.60 5.44
N ILE A 5 -9.45 3.79 5.21
CA ILE A 5 -9.31 4.94 6.12
C ILE A 5 -9.90 4.60 7.51
N LEU A 6 -11.08 4.00 7.56
CA LEU A 6 -11.71 3.57 8.82
C LEU A 6 -10.85 2.55 9.58
N CYS A 7 -10.29 1.56 8.88
CA CYS A 7 -9.38 0.59 9.49
C CYS A 7 -8.13 1.28 10.08
N PHE A 8 -7.50 2.19 9.34
CA PHE A 8 -6.32 2.93 9.82
C PHE A 8 -6.64 3.83 11.02
N ILE A 9 -7.83 4.44 11.07
CA ILE A 9 -8.27 5.22 12.23
C ILE A 9 -8.39 4.33 13.47
N ILE A 10 -9.00 3.16 13.35
CA ILE A 10 -9.15 2.21 14.47
C ILE A 10 -7.78 1.75 14.96
N ILE A 11 -6.87 1.40 14.04
CA ILE A 11 -5.49 1.00 14.37
C ILE A 11 -4.76 2.14 15.08
N PHE A 12 -4.89 3.38 14.60
CA PHE A 12 -4.27 4.54 15.21
C PHE A 12 -4.71 4.70 16.67
N PHE A 13 -6.01 4.62 16.96
CA PHE A 13 -6.51 4.75 18.34
C PHE A 13 -6.06 3.60 19.23
N TYR A 14 -6.05 2.36 18.70
CA TYR A 14 -5.58 1.20 19.44
C TYR A 14 -4.09 1.31 19.81
N GLU A 15 -3.22 1.62 18.86
CA GLU A 15 -1.79 1.79 19.11
C GLU A 15 -1.51 2.99 20.00
N TRP A 16 -2.25 4.09 19.85
CA TRP A 16 -2.10 5.24 20.73
C TRP A 16 -2.44 4.92 22.18
N GLY A 17 -3.53 4.18 22.42
CA GLY A 17 -3.91 3.67 23.73
C GLY A 17 -2.81 2.78 24.32
N TYR A 18 -2.33 1.81 23.55
CA TYR A 18 -1.27 0.89 23.95
C TYR A 18 0.04 1.61 24.32
N LEU A 19 0.45 2.59 23.51
CA LEU A 19 1.68 3.36 23.74
C LEU A 19 1.56 4.25 24.99
N LYS A 20 0.37 4.84 25.22
CA LYS A 20 0.08 5.69 26.37
C LYS A 20 0.02 4.88 27.66
N GLU A 21 -0.63 3.73 27.64
CA GLU A 21 -0.74 2.84 28.78
C GLU A 21 0.62 2.29 29.23
N ARG A 22 1.53 2.03 28.27
CA ARG A 22 2.88 1.54 28.56
C ARG A 22 3.95 2.62 28.79
N ASN A 23 3.58 3.90 28.87
CA ASN A 23 4.51 5.04 29.04
C ASN A 23 5.77 4.93 28.14
N ARG A 24 5.57 4.54 26.88
CA ARG A 24 6.69 4.32 25.96
C ARG A 24 7.38 5.64 25.60
N LYS A 25 8.69 5.58 25.34
CA LYS A 25 9.48 6.76 24.95
C LYS A 25 8.90 7.42 23.69
N LYS A 26 9.00 8.74 23.59
CA LYS A 26 8.57 9.54 22.42
C LYS A 26 9.11 9.01 21.07
N ARG A 27 10.28 8.37 21.07
CA ARG A 27 10.86 7.70 19.90
C ARG A 27 9.97 6.58 19.36
N THR A 28 9.36 5.77 20.22
CA THR A 28 8.48 4.67 19.81
C THR A 28 7.22 5.18 19.14
N TYR A 29 6.63 6.27 19.64
CA TYR A 29 5.51 6.94 18.99
C TYR A 29 5.84 7.38 17.56
N TRP A 30 7.03 7.95 17.37
CA TRP A 30 7.46 8.42 16.05
C TRP A 30 7.66 7.27 15.06
N ILE A 31 8.29 6.17 15.51
CA ILE A 31 8.47 4.98 14.68
C ILE A 31 7.13 4.39 14.25
N VAL A 32 6.20 4.23 15.19
CA VAL A 32 4.88 3.68 14.94
C VAL A 32 4.10 4.57 13.96
N PHE A 33 4.11 5.89 14.17
CA PHE A 33 3.47 6.84 13.27
C PHE A 33 4.06 6.79 11.85
N CYS A 34 5.40 6.70 11.71
CA CYS A 34 6.05 6.55 10.40
C CYS A 34 5.67 5.25 9.69
N ILE A 35 5.67 4.11 10.38
CA ILE A 35 5.31 2.81 9.81
C ILE A 35 3.85 2.81 9.36
N MET A 36 2.96 3.39 10.17
CA MET A 36 1.55 3.48 9.84
C MET A 36 1.29 4.42 8.66
N GLY A 37 2.01 5.55 8.59
CA GLY A 37 1.98 6.45 7.43
C GLY A 37 2.49 5.80 6.13
N LEU A 38 3.59 5.02 6.20
CA LEU A 38 4.11 4.26 5.07
C LEU A 38 3.14 3.17 4.59
N SER A 39 2.50 2.47 5.53
CA SER A 39 1.50 1.46 5.20
C SER A 39 0.28 2.09 4.54
N PHE A 40 -0.16 3.25 5.01
CA PHE A 40 -1.27 3.99 4.42
C PHE A 40 -0.95 4.51 3.02
N SER A 41 0.25 5.08 2.83
CA SER A 41 0.70 5.55 1.52
C SER A 41 0.84 4.42 0.51
N TYR A 42 1.28 3.24 0.95
CA TYR A 42 1.28 2.03 0.12
C TYR A 42 -0.13 1.60 -0.30
N CYS A 43 -1.10 1.59 0.64
CA CYS A 43 -2.49 1.32 0.31
C CYS A 43 -3.10 2.36 -0.66
N ILE A 44 -2.71 3.63 -0.57
CA ILE A 44 -3.11 4.64 -1.56
C ILE A 44 -2.45 4.37 -2.90
N ALA A 45 -1.14 4.12 -2.91
CA ALA A 45 -0.39 3.84 -4.13
C ALA A 45 -1.00 2.66 -4.88
N THR A 46 -1.33 1.55 -4.21
CA THR A 46 -1.99 0.40 -4.85
C THR A 46 -3.37 0.72 -5.44
N VAL A 47 -4.11 1.68 -4.87
CA VAL A 47 -5.41 2.13 -5.41
C VAL A 47 -5.24 3.12 -6.56
N VAL A 48 -4.23 4.00 -6.50
CA VAL A 48 -3.94 4.99 -7.55
C VAL A 48 -3.30 4.30 -8.77
N PHE A 49 -2.35 3.41 -8.53
CA PHE A 49 -1.69 2.59 -9.55
C PHE A 49 -2.48 1.34 -9.92
N LYS A 50 -3.76 1.24 -9.52
CA LYS A 50 -4.66 0.15 -9.96
C LYS A 50 -4.91 0.14 -11.47
N GLN A 51 -4.58 1.25 -12.14
CA GLN A 51 -4.52 1.40 -13.60
C GLN A 51 -3.16 1.03 -14.21
N MET A 52 -2.20 0.50 -13.44
CA MET A 52 -1.06 -0.18 -14.07
C MET A 52 -1.62 -1.40 -14.83
N PRO A 53 -1.29 -1.52 -16.14
CA PRO A 53 -1.70 -2.68 -16.93
C PRO A 53 -1.32 -3.93 -16.15
N SER A 54 -2.22 -4.92 -16.14
CA SER A 54 -1.95 -6.15 -15.39
C SER A 54 -0.60 -6.72 -15.85
N PRO A 55 0.12 -7.45 -15.00
CA PRO A 55 1.36 -8.11 -15.43
C PRO A 55 1.16 -8.92 -16.73
N ASN A 56 -0.04 -9.47 -16.93
CA ASN A 56 -0.44 -10.12 -18.17
C ASN A 56 -0.48 -9.18 -19.38
N ASP A 57 -0.98 -7.95 -19.23
CA ASP A 57 -0.99 -6.95 -20.30
C ASP A 57 0.43 -6.49 -20.67
N LEU A 58 1.33 -6.41 -19.69
CA LEU A 58 2.75 -6.13 -19.93
C LEU A 58 3.42 -7.26 -20.70
N ILE A 59 3.12 -8.51 -20.34
CA ILE A 59 3.58 -9.69 -21.09
C ILE A 59 3.01 -9.65 -22.51
N LEU A 60 1.72 -9.39 -22.68
CA LEU A 60 1.08 -9.30 -24.00
C LEU A 60 1.70 -8.19 -24.87
N PHE A 61 2.03 -7.05 -24.27
CA PHE A 61 2.74 -5.97 -24.95
C PHE A 61 4.16 -6.37 -25.38
N LEU A 62 4.89 -7.07 -24.52
CA LEU A 62 6.25 -7.53 -24.80
C LEU A 62 6.30 -8.62 -25.89
N PHE A 63 5.31 -9.51 -25.90
CA PHE A 63 5.24 -10.66 -26.81
C PHE A 63 4.47 -10.38 -28.11
N LYS A 64 3.72 -9.27 -28.21
CA LYS A 64 3.07 -8.80 -29.45
C LYS A 64 3.99 -8.81 -30.69
N PRO A 65 5.21 -8.25 -30.67
CA PRO A 65 6.09 -8.25 -31.83
C PRO A 65 6.60 -9.66 -32.21
N LEU A 66 6.68 -10.58 -31.25
CA LEU A 66 7.03 -11.98 -31.51
C LEU A 66 5.86 -12.74 -32.15
N GLN A 67 4.63 -12.54 -31.65
CA GLN A 67 3.43 -13.13 -32.26
C GLN A 67 3.25 -12.70 -33.71
N GLN A 68 3.47 -11.41 -34.01
CA GLN A 68 3.31 -10.87 -35.36
C GLN A 68 4.36 -11.42 -36.36
N LYS A 69 5.49 -11.93 -35.86
CA LYS A 69 6.58 -12.51 -36.66
C LYS A 69 6.47 -14.04 -36.84
N ILE A 70 5.59 -14.68 -36.07
CA ILE A 70 5.36 -16.14 -36.10
C ILE A 70 4.06 -16.48 -36.83
N LEU A 71 3.04 -15.61 -36.75
CA LEU A 71 1.72 -15.78 -37.38
C LEU A 71 1.56 -15.03 -38.72
N GLY A 72 2.52 -14.17 -39.09
CA GLY A 72 2.62 -13.52 -40.39
C GLY A 72 3.79 -14.07 -41.17
#